data_AF-A0A7D7ZSE7-F1
#
_entry.id   AF-A0A7D7ZSE7-F1
#
_cell.length_a   1.000
_cell.length_b   1.000
_cell.length_c   1.000
_cell.angle_alpha   90.00
_cell.angle_beta   90.00
_cell.angle_gamma   90.00
#
_symmetry.space_group_name_H-M   'P 1'
#
loop_
_entity.id
_entity.type
_entity.pdbx_description
1 polymer ?
#
loop_
_entity_poly.entity_id
_entity_poly.type
_entity_poly.pdbx_seq_one_letter_code
_entity_poly.pdbx_strand_id
1 'polypeptide(L)'
;MAELDTTWDELRSKLTRYVRSKVDVDVSEDLVHDILLRVLQNEEALSNADNPLAWMYSIAKNRITDHYRKQSMINTKNEIVDSESMPDSVDHDFAKCLRPLSDRLEPKYKEALLLADFNEIKQSVAAERIGISISGMKSRVQRGRAKLKEELLACCAVEKDRFGNVIDYKRKDRSNKDQCC
;
A
#
# COMPACT_ATOMS: atom_id res chain seq x y z
N MET A 1 -8.69 31.08 16.43
CA MET A 1 -7.96 31.11 15.15
C MET A 1 -6.53 30.55 15.25
N ALA A 2 -5.78 30.73 16.34
CA ALA A 2 -4.40 30.24 16.46
C ALA A 2 -4.21 28.71 16.70
N GLU A 3 -5.20 28.02 17.28
CA GLU A 3 -5.10 26.57 17.55
C GLU A 3 -5.14 25.72 16.28
N LEU A 4 -5.99 26.09 15.30
CA LEU A 4 -6.12 25.34 14.02
C LEU A 4 -4.85 25.43 13.17
N ASP A 5 -4.20 26.60 13.12
CA ASP A 5 -2.95 26.84 12.38
C ASP A 5 -1.80 25.97 12.91
N THR A 6 -1.69 25.86 14.24
CA THR A 6 -0.61 25.10 14.89
C THR A 6 -0.74 23.60 14.60
N THR A 7 -1.96 23.05 14.62
CA THR A 7 -2.23 21.65 14.23
C THR A 7 -2.00 21.38 12.75
N TRP A 8 -2.33 22.34 11.88
CA TRP A 8 -2.14 22.19 10.44
C TRP A 8 -0.67 22.17 10.06
N ASP A 9 0.15 23.05 10.64
CA ASP A 9 1.59 23.10 10.41
C ASP A 9 2.29 21.81 10.85
N GLU A 10 1.85 21.20 11.96
CA GLU A 10 2.35 19.89 12.38
C GLU A 10 2.01 18.78 11.40
N LEU A 11 0.75 18.71 10.95
CA LEU A 11 0.27 17.74 9.97
C LEU A 11 1.05 17.88 8.66
N ARG A 12 1.14 19.11 8.16
CA ARG A 12 1.92 19.46 6.96
C ARG A 12 3.37 19.03 7.10
N SER A 13 4.03 19.35 8.22
CA SER A 13 5.43 18.99 8.45
C SER A 13 5.64 17.47 8.47
N LYS A 14 4.74 16.72 9.12
CA LYS A 14 4.74 15.26 9.15
C LYS A 14 4.48 14.65 7.76
N LEU A 15 3.61 15.27 6.95
CA LEU A 15 3.37 14.88 5.56
C LEU A 15 4.60 15.12 4.68
N THR A 16 5.16 16.33 4.71
CA THR A 16 6.32 16.69 3.90
C THR A 16 7.50 15.76 4.19
N ARG A 17 7.76 15.47 5.48
CA ARG A 17 8.80 14.52 5.87
C ARG A 17 8.50 13.12 5.33
N TYR A 18 7.25 12.67 5.38
CA TYR A 18 6.85 11.37 4.83
C TYR A 18 7.02 11.29 3.31
N VAL A 19 6.59 12.31 2.56
CA VAL A 19 6.71 12.32 1.09
C VAL A 19 8.17 12.42 0.65
N ARG A 20 8.97 13.32 1.24
CA ARG A 20 10.43 13.41 0.98
C ARG A 20 11.19 12.13 1.29
N SER A 21 10.64 11.29 2.17
CA SER A 21 11.20 9.99 2.47
C SER A 21 10.89 8.96 1.35
N LYS A 22 9.95 9.23 0.45
CA LYS A 22 9.41 8.23 -0.48
C LYS A 22 9.71 8.49 -1.94
N VAL A 23 10.23 9.67 -2.29
CA VAL A 23 10.48 10.11 -3.67
C VAL A 23 11.72 10.98 -3.71
N ASP A 24 12.25 11.21 -4.92
CA ASP A 24 13.39 12.10 -5.16
C ASP A 24 13.08 13.53 -4.74
N VAL A 25 14.12 14.26 -4.33
CA VAL A 25 14.02 15.64 -3.82
C VAL A 25 13.26 16.53 -4.80
N ASP A 26 13.58 16.42 -6.09
CA ASP A 26 13.04 17.25 -7.17
C ASP A 26 11.54 17.03 -7.40
N VAL A 27 11.01 15.85 -7.07
CA VAL A 27 9.58 15.51 -7.23
C VAL A 27 8.81 15.72 -5.92
N SER A 28 9.52 15.70 -4.79
CA SER A 28 8.91 15.71 -3.47
C SER A 28 8.04 16.94 -3.20
N GLU A 29 8.46 18.12 -3.66
CA GLU A 29 7.76 19.37 -3.40
C GLU A 29 6.45 19.44 -4.18
N ASP A 30 6.48 19.06 -5.46
CA ASP A 30 5.30 18.97 -6.32
C ASP A 30 4.29 17.97 -5.78
N LEU A 31 4.76 16.78 -5.35
CA LEU A 31 3.87 15.78 -4.78
C LEU A 31 3.25 16.24 -3.47
N VAL A 32 4.01 16.88 -2.59
CA VAL A 32 3.48 17.47 -1.35
C VAL A 32 2.41 18.51 -1.68
N HIS A 33 2.67 19.41 -2.62
CA HIS A 33 1.72 20.42 -3.05
C HIS A 33 0.40 19.79 -3.53
N ASP A 34 0.50 18.81 -4.42
CA ASP A 34 -0.65 18.08 -4.96
C ASP A 34 -1.45 17.30 -3.92
N ILE A 35 -0.79 16.81 -2.87
CA ILE A 35 -1.45 16.12 -1.76
C ILE A 35 -2.17 17.15 -0.88
N LEU A 36 -1.52 18.26 -0.54
CA LEU A 36 -2.12 19.32 0.28
C LEU A 36 -3.35 19.94 -0.39
N LEU A 37 -3.30 20.18 -1.71
CA LEU A 37 -4.47 20.65 -2.46
C LEU A 37 -5.66 19.70 -2.32
N ARG A 38 -5.42 18.39 -2.41
CA ARG A 38 -6.48 17.37 -2.24
C ARG A 38 -7.02 17.30 -0.83
N VAL A 39 -6.15 17.46 0.16
CA VAL A 39 -6.54 17.52 1.57
C VAL A 39 -7.47 18.71 1.80
N LEU A 40 -7.10 19.90 1.31
CA LEU A 40 -7.92 21.11 1.42
C LEU A 40 -9.24 20.99 0.65
N GLN A 41 -9.24 20.37 -0.53
CA GLN A 41 -10.47 20.09 -1.29
C GLN A 41 -11.42 19.12 -0.57
N ASN A 42 -10.93 18.39 0.44
CA ASN A 42 -11.70 17.42 1.23
C ASN A 42 -11.58 17.72 2.73
N GLU A 43 -11.60 19.01 3.10
CA GLU A 43 -11.44 19.48 4.47
C GLU A 43 -12.50 18.89 5.43
N GLU A 44 -13.73 18.68 4.96
CA GLU A 44 -14.76 17.98 5.75
C GLU A 44 -14.37 16.54 6.08
N ALA A 45 -13.74 15.83 5.14
CA ALA A 45 -13.29 14.46 5.36
C ALA A 45 -12.10 14.41 6.34
N LEU A 46 -11.23 15.42 6.30
CA LEU A 46 -10.14 15.59 7.28
C LEU A 46 -10.70 15.84 8.68
N SER A 47 -11.69 16.73 8.80
CA SER A 47 -12.30 17.14 10.08
C SER A 47 -13.11 16.01 10.73
N ASN A 48 -13.73 15.15 9.91
CA ASN A 48 -14.53 14.01 10.37
C ASN A 48 -13.70 12.72 10.55
N ALA A 49 -12.39 12.74 10.30
CA ALA A 49 -11.55 11.56 10.43
C ALA A 49 -11.14 11.31 11.89
N ASP A 50 -11.35 10.08 12.37
CA ASP A 50 -10.85 9.64 13.69
C ASP A 50 -9.32 9.80 13.84
N ASN A 51 -8.60 9.73 12.71
CA ASN A 51 -7.15 10.00 12.65
C ASN A 51 -6.81 10.78 11.36
N PRO A 52 -6.76 12.12 11.43
CA PRO A 52 -6.50 12.99 10.28
C PRO A 52 -5.15 12.72 9.60
N LEU A 53 -4.12 12.40 10.39
CA LEU A 53 -2.79 12.10 9.87
C LEU A 53 -2.78 10.80 9.04
N ALA A 54 -3.45 9.75 9.54
CA ALA A 54 -3.55 8.47 8.82
C ALA A 54 -4.34 8.62 7.51
N TRP A 55 -5.41 9.42 7.52
CA TRP A 55 -6.17 9.72 6.30
C TRP A 55 -5.32 10.50 5.28
N MET A 56 -4.59 11.52 5.72
CA MET A 56 -3.69 12.29 4.86
C MET A 56 -2.56 11.41 4.27
N TYR A 57 -2.01 10.48 5.04
CA TYR A 57 -1.05 9.50 4.54
C TYR A 57 -1.64 8.52 3.53
N SER A 58 -2.95 8.23 3.60
CA SER A 58 -3.60 7.41 2.57
C SER A 58 -3.63 8.11 1.21
N ILE A 59 -3.90 9.43 1.19
CA ILE A 59 -3.83 10.26 -0.02
C ILE A 59 -2.40 10.30 -0.54
N ALA A 60 -1.44 10.53 0.36
CA ALA A 60 -0.02 10.57 0.00
C ALA A 60 0.46 9.27 -0.64
N LYS A 61 0.10 8.12 -0.05
CA LYS A 61 0.46 6.81 -0.57
C LYS A 61 -0.10 6.59 -1.99
N ASN A 62 -1.37 6.93 -2.22
CA ASN A 62 -1.97 6.79 -3.54
C ASN A 62 -1.24 7.67 -4.57
N ARG A 63 -0.90 8.90 -4.20
CA ARG A 63 -0.19 9.85 -5.07
C ARG A 63 1.22 9.44 -5.41
N ILE A 64 1.96 8.90 -4.45
CA ILE A 64 3.30 8.34 -4.67
C ILE A 64 3.20 7.12 -5.58
N THR A 65 2.22 6.24 -5.36
CA THR A 65 1.99 5.05 -6.20
C THR A 65 1.67 5.45 -7.64
N ASP A 66 0.81 6.44 -7.84
CA ASP A 66 0.48 6.96 -9.16
C ASP A 66 1.68 7.59 -9.88
N HIS A 67 2.55 8.28 -9.14
CA HIS A 67 3.79 8.84 -9.69
C HIS A 67 4.69 7.74 -10.26
N TYR A 68 4.99 6.71 -9.46
CA TYR A 68 5.83 5.59 -9.90
C TYR A 68 5.20 4.77 -11.02
N ARG A 69 3.87 4.58 -11.01
CA ARG A 69 3.17 3.91 -12.11
C ARG A 69 3.33 4.68 -13.43
N LYS A 70 3.20 6.00 -13.40
CA LYS A 70 3.41 6.84 -14.59
C LYS A 70 4.86 6.83 -15.05
N GLN A 71 5.82 6.87 -14.13
CA GLN A 71 7.24 6.81 -14.44
C GLN A 71 7.61 5.48 -15.11
N SER A 72 7.12 4.36 -14.58
CA SER A 72 7.27 3.04 -15.20
C SER A 72 6.70 3.00 -16.63
N MET A 73 5.49 3.54 -16.86
CA MET A 73 4.91 3.60 -18.20
C MET A 73 5.68 4.50 -19.18
N ILE A 74 6.36 5.53 -18.69
CA ILE A 74 7.20 6.43 -19.50
C ILE A 74 8.53 5.74 -19.83
N ASN A 75 9.14 5.03 -18.89
CA ASN A 75 10.35 4.25 -19.14
C ASN A 75 10.09 3.12 -20.15
N THR A 76 8.97 2.40 -20.05
CA THR A 76 8.58 1.38 -21.04
C THR A 76 8.35 1.94 -22.45
N LYS A 77 8.02 3.24 -22.58
CA LYS A 77 7.89 3.89 -23.91
C LYS A 77 9.21 4.38 -24.48
N ASN A 78 10.22 4.62 -23.65
CA ASN A 78 11.54 5.09 -24.09
C ASN A 78 12.52 3.94 -24.33
N GLU A 79 12.21 2.72 -23.89
CA GLU A 79 13.02 1.50 -24.08
C GLU A 79 12.62 0.69 -25.33
N ILE A 80 12.47 1.34 -26.49
CA ILE A 80 12.55 0.67 -27.80
C ILE A 80 13.90 0.97 -28.44
N VAL A 81 14.99 0.97 -27.67
CA VAL A 81 16.35 0.75 -28.18
C VAL A 81 17.14 0.08 -27.07
N ASP A 82 17.74 -1.04 -27.44
CA ASP A 82 18.71 -1.88 -26.74
C ASP A 82 18.21 -2.89 -25.69
N SER A 83 18.31 -4.14 -26.13
CA SER A 83 18.16 -5.38 -25.39
C SER A 83 19.46 -5.67 -24.66
N GLU A 84 19.53 -5.37 -23.36
CA GLU A 84 20.33 -6.16 -22.43
C GLU A 84 19.54 -6.42 -21.15
N SER A 85 19.58 -7.69 -20.76
CA SER A 85 18.83 -8.36 -19.70
C SER A 85 18.82 -7.57 -18.38
N MET A 86 17.67 -7.01 -18.03
CA MET A 86 17.37 -6.61 -16.65
C MET A 86 17.05 -7.86 -15.81
N PRO A 87 17.52 -7.95 -14.56
CA PRO A 87 17.25 -9.12 -13.71
C PRO A 87 15.75 -9.22 -13.46
N ASP A 88 15.20 -10.43 -13.63
CA ASP A 88 13.81 -10.75 -13.33
C ASP A 88 13.39 -10.14 -11.98
N SER A 89 12.38 -9.28 -12.07
CA SER A 89 11.82 -8.49 -10.98
C SER A 89 11.43 -9.36 -9.78
N VAL A 90 11.95 -9.00 -8.60
CA VAL A 90 11.57 -9.52 -7.27
C VAL A 90 10.04 -9.52 -7.04
N ASP A 91 9.31 -8.64 -7.74
CA ASP A 91 7.85 -8.52 -7.64
C ASP A 91 7.06 -9.73 -8.12
N HIS A 92 7.53 -10.46 -9.15
CA HIS A 92 6.70 -11.50 -9.76
C HIS A 92 6.69 -12.82 -8.96
N ASP A 93 7.75 -13.08 -8.18
CA ASP A 93 7.86 -14.27 -7.34
C ASP A 93 7.27 -14.06 -5.94
N PHE A 94 7.38 -12.85 -5.37
CA PHE A 94 6.81 -12.56 -4.06
C PHE A 94 5.26 -12.66 -4.05
N ALA A 95 4.61 -12.17 -5.12
CA ALA A 95 3.16 -12.28 -5.27
C ALA A 95 2.66 -13.74 -5.34
N LYS A 96 3.46 -14.65 -5.92
CA LYS A 96 3.14 -16.09 -5.97
C LYS A 96 3.10 -16.72 -4.59
N CYS A 97 3.87 -16.21 -3.64
CA CYS A 97 3.90 -16.73 -2.27
C CYS A 97 2.77 -16.18 -1.38
N LEU A 98 2.19 -15.02 -1.70
CA LEU A 98 1.10 -14.44 -0.90
C LEU A 98 -0.23 -15.21 -1.01
N ARG A 99 -0.53 -15.75 -2.20
CA ARG A 99 -1.81 -16.45 -2.42
C ARG A 99 -1.91 -17.77 -1.63
N PRO A 100 -0.90 -18.66 -1.62
CA PRO A 100 -0.89 -19.83 -0.74
C PRO A 100 -0.96 -19.48 0.75
N LEU A 101 -0.31 -18.39 1.17
CA LEU A 101 -0.43 -17.93 2.56
C LEU A 101 -1.85 -17.47 2.91
N SER A 102 -2.56 -16.87 1.95
CA SER A 102 -3.96 -16.47 2.11
C SER A 102 -4.90 -17.67 2.37
N ASP A 103 -4.51 -18.88 1.95
CA ASP A 103 -5.30 -20.10 2.17
C ASP A 103 -5.37 -20.54 3.64
N ARG A 104 -4.47 -20.01 4.48
CA ARG A 104 -4.41 -20.30 5.93
C ARG A 104 -5.31 -19.39 6.76
N LEU A 105 -5.84 -18.33 6.15
CA LEU A 105 -6.70 -17.38 6.85
C LEU A 105 -8.12 -17.94 6.97
N GLU A 106 -8.85 -17.46 7.97
CA GLU A 106 -10.29 -17.76 8.08
C GLU A 106 -11.02 -17.39 6.77
N PRO A 107 -12.01 -18.20 6.33
CA PRO A 107 -12.62 -18.07 5.00
C PRO A 107 -13.09 -16.66 4.66
N LYS A 108 -13.70 -15.96 5.62
CA LYS A 108 -14.20 -14.58 5.46
C LYS A 108 -13.12 -13.55 5.14
N TYR A 109 -11.88 -13.77 5.59
CA TYR A 109 -10.76 -12.87 5.32
C TYR A 109 -10.07 -13.24 4.01
N LYS A 110 -9.89 -14.54 3.75
CA LYS A 110 -9.42 -15.04 2.46
C LYS A 110 -10.30 -14.54 1.31
N GLU A 111 -11.62 -14.71 1.43
CA GLU A 111 -12.59 -14.29 0.43
C GLU A 111 -12.51 -12.77 0.16
N ALA A 112 -12.41 -11.96 1.22
CA ALA A 112 -12.29 -10.51 1.09
C ALA A 112 -10.98 -10.10 0.38
N LEU A 113 -9.84 -10.73 0.72
CA LEU A 113 -8.56 -10.48 0.07
C LEU A 113 -8.57 -10.94 -1.39
N LEU A 114 -9.14 -12.12 -1.68
CA LEU A 114 -9.26 -12.64 -3.04
C LEU A 114 -10.04 -11.66 -3.92
N LEU A 115 -11.17 -11.16 -3.44
CA LEU A 115 -11.98 -10.22 -4.21
C LEU A 115 -11.31 -8.86 -4.36
N ALA A 116 -10.81 -8.27 -3.28
CA ALA A 116 -10.35 -6.88 -3.27
C ALA A 116 -8.89 -6.69 -3.69
N ASP A 117 -8.00 -7.59 -3.29
CA ASP A 117 -6.54 -7.42 -3.45
C ASP A 117 -6.00 -8.30 -4.59
N PHE A 118 -6.43 -9.55 -4.71
CA PHE A 118 -5.93 -10.46 -5.77
C PHE A 118 -6.68 -10.32 -7.10
N ASN A 119 -8.01 -10.13 -7.06
CA ASN A 119 -8.85 -9.95 -8.25
C ASN A 119 -9.13 -8.47 -8.56
N GLU A 120 -8.61 -7.55 -7.73
CA GLU A 120 -8.72 -6.08 -7.88
C GLU A 120 -10.16 -5.56 -8.06
N ILE A 121 -11.16 -6.25 -7.51
CA ILE A 121 -12.56 -5.82 -7.55
C ILE A 121 -12.76 -4.70 -6.52
N LYS A 122 -13.45 -3.62 -6.91
CA LYS A 122 -13.83 -2.55 -5.98
C LYS A 122 -14.56 -3.14 -4.77
N GLN A 123 -14.14 -2.74 -3.56
CA GLN A 123 -14.70 -3.28 -2.31
C GLN A 123 -16.22 -3.09 -2.18
N SER A 124 -16.80 -2.05 -2.79
CA SER A 124 -18.25 -1.86 -2.86
C SER A 124 -18.94 -2.99 -3.63
N VAL A 125 -18.43 -3.34 -4.82
CA VAL A 125 -18.94 -4.42 -5.68
C VAL A 125 -18.71 -5.78 -5.03
N ALA A 126 -17.53 -5.97 -4.43
CA ALA A 126 -17.22 -7.20 -3.70
C ALA A 126 -18.16 -7.40 -2.49
N ALA A 127 -18.54 -6.34 -1.79
CA ALA A 127 -19.46 -6.39 -0.65
C ALA A 127 -20.85 -6.83 -1.09
N GLU A 128 -21.36 -6.26 -2.19
CA GLU A 128 -22.64 -6.63 -2.79
C GLU A 128 -22.64 -8.10 -3.24
N ARG A 129 -21.57 -8.54 -3.91
CA ARG A 129 -21.42 -9.92 -4.42
C ARG A 129 -21.55 -10.99 -3.34
N ILE A 130 -21.10 -10.72 -2.12
CA ILE A 130 -21.15 -11.67 -1.00
C ILE A 130 -22.19 -11.30 0.07
N GLY A 131 -23.06 -10.33 -0.22
CA GLY A 131 -24.20 -9.96 0.63
C GLY A 131 -23.82 -9.33 1.98
N ILE A 132 -22.77 -8.51 2.03
CA ILE A 132 -22.37 -7.79 3.25
C ILE A 132 -22.33 -6.27 3.05
N SER A 133 -22.27 -5.52 4.15
CA SER A 133 -22.07 -4.07 4.09
C SER A 133 -20.68 -3.69 3.58
N ILE A 134 -20.56 -2.53 2.94
CA ILE A 134 -19.26 -1.97 2.52
C ILE A 134 -18.31 -1.77 3.71
N SER A 135 -18.82 -1.39 4.88
CA SER A 135 -18.04 -1.28 6.11
C SER A 135 -17.56 -2.65 6.59
N GLY A 136 -18.40 -3.68 6.48
CA GLY A 136 -18.04 -5.07 6.72
C GLY A 136 -16.93 -5.56 5.80
N MET A 137 -17.01 -5.25 4.50
CA MET A 137 -15.98 -5.59 3.53
C MET A 137 -14.65 -4.89 3.85
N LYS A 138 -14.66 -3.56 4.06
CA LYS A 138 -13.47 -2.80 4.47
C LYS A 138 -12.79 -3.41 5.69
N SER A 139 -13.59 -3.76 6.71
CA SER A 139 -13.09 -4.38 7.94
C SER A 139 -12.50 -5.78 7.71
N ARG A 140 -13.09 -6.58 6.82
CA ARG A 140 -12.55 -7.90 6.46
C ARG A 140 -11.26 -7.79 5.67
N VAL A 141 -11.16 -6.88 4.70
CA VAL A 141 -9.92 -6.62 3.95
C VAL A 141 -8.80 -6.16 4.89
N GLN A 142 -9.08 -5.19 5.77
CA GLN A 142 -8.09 -4.69 6.72
C GLN A 142 -7.57 -5.80 7.64
N ARG A 143 -8.47 -6.58 8.24
CA ARG A 143 -8.09 -7.70 9.12
C ARG A 143 -7.39 -8.82 8.35
N GLY A 144 -7.82 -9.08 7.12
CA GLY A 144 -7.16 -10.03 6.21
C GLY A 144 -5.72 -9.63 5.93
N ARG A 145 -5.46 -8.36 5.61
CA ARG A 145 -4.10 -7.86 5.36
C ARG A 145 -3.20 -7.98 6.58
N ALA A 146 -3.74 -7.72 7.78
CA ALA A 146 -3.00 -7.90 9.03
C ALA A 146 -2.62 -9.38 9.25
N LYS A 147 -3.58 -10.30 9.11
CA LYS A 147 -3.33 -11.75 9.24
C LYS A 147 -2.38 -12.29 8.17
N LEU A 148 -2.53 -11.85 6.92
CA LEU A 148 -1.64 -12.26 5.83
C LEU A 148 -0.20 -11.79 6.07
N LYS A 149 -0.04 -10.59 6.64
CA LYS A 149 1.27 -10.09 7.08
C LYS A 149 1.86 -10.95 8.19
N GLU A 150 1.07 -11.40 9.16
CA GLU A 150 1.52 -12.31 10.22
C GLU A 150 2.01 -13.65 9.63
N GLU A 151 1.22 -14.26 8.75
CA GLU A 151 1.60 -15.49 8.03
C GLU A 151 2.91 -15.31 7.25
N LEU A 152 3.02 -14.21 6.50
CA LEU A 152 4.22 -13.89 5.75
C LEU A 152 5.45 -13.71 6.65
N LEU A 153 5.31 -13.01 7.78
CA LEU A 153 6.43 -12.79 8.71
C LEU A 153 6.79 -14.04 9.51
N ALA A 154 5.87 -15.01 9.65
CA ALA A 154 6.19 -16.32 10.20
C ALA A 154 7.02 -17.16 9.21
N CYS A 155 6.70 -17.06 7.93
CA CYS A 155 7.32 -17.76 6.79
C CYS A 155 8.70 -17.20 6.42
N CYS A 156 8.78 -15.86 6.32
CA CYS A 156 9.87 -15.14 5.70
C CYS A 156 10.44 -14.06 6.63
N ALA A 157 11.74 -13.85 6.56
CA ALA A 157 12.38 -12.63 6.99
C ALA A 157 12.18 -11.60 5.87
N VAL A 158 11.40 -10.56 6.15
CA VAL A 158 11.13 -9.48 5.21
C VAL A 158 11.98 -8.28 5.61
N GLU A 159 12.91 -7.91 4.75
CA GLU A 159 13.68 -6.69 4.91
C GLU A 159 12.87 -5.51 4.39
N LYS A 160 12.93 -4.41 5.15
CA LYS A 160 12.23 -3.18 4.81
C LYS A 160 13.22 -2.05 4.76
N ASP A 161 13.00 -1.13 3.84
CA ASP A 161 13.70 0.15 3.89
C ASP A 161 13.24 0.97 5.11
N ARG A 162 13.97 2.07 5.37
CA ARG A 162 13.62 3.09 6.38
C ARG A 162 12.23 3.72 6.16
N PHE A 163 11.56 3.40 5.06
CA PHE A 163 10.26 3.91 4.68
C PHE A 163 9.15 2.84 4.82
N GLY A 164 9.49 1.59 5.16
CA GLY A 164 8.56 0.48 5.31
C GLY A 164 8.15 -0.23 4.02
N ASN A 165 8.78 0.07 2.88
CA ASN A 165 8.62 -0.73 1.67
C ASN A 165 9.42 -2.03 1.81
N VAL A 166 8.95 -3.11 1.18
CA VAL A 166 9.68 -4.37 1.13
C VAL A 166 10.83 -4.22 0.14
N ILE A 167 12.06 -4.47 0.58
CA ILE A 167 13.27 -4.40 -0.26
C ILE A 167 13.84 -5.78 -0.58
N ASP A 168 13.68 -6.73 0.35
CA ASP A 168 14.11 -8.11 0.16
C ASP A 168 13.25 -9.03 1.03
N TYR A 169 13.20 -10.31 0.70
CA TYR A 169 12.61 -11.33 1.55
C TYR A 169 13.38 -12.65 1.43
N LYS A 170 13.64 -13.29 2.56
CA LYS A 170 14.29 -14.60 2.63
C LYS A 170 13.43 -15.55 3.43
N ARG A 171 13.22 -16.77 2.93
CA ARG A 171 12.54 -17.81 3.70
C ARG A 171 13.33 -18.09 4.98
N LYS A 172 12.64 -18.14 6.12
CA LYS A 172 13.27 -18.54 7.38
C LYS A 172 13.52 -20.04 7.30
N ASP A 173 14.79 -20.44 7.29
CA ASP A 173 15.16 -21.85 7.21
C ASP A 173 14.62 -22.59 8.42
N ARG A 174 13.57 -23.38 8.20
CA ARG A 174 13.03 -24.35 9.15
C ARG A 174 12.65 -25.60 8.39
N SER A 175 13.00 -26.72 9.00
CA SER A 175 12.85 -28.12 8.63
C SER A 175 11.43 -28.61 8.31
N ASN A 176 10.54 -27.75 7.82
CA ASN A 176 9.16 -28.08 7.48
C ASN A 176 8.80 -27.45 6.13
N LYS A 177 9.09 -28.19 5.06
CA LYS A 177 8.92 -27.77 3.66
C LYS A 177 7.47 -27.38 3.29
N ASP A 178 6.49 -27.78 4.11
CA ASP A 178 5.07 -27.50 3.85
C ASP A 178 4.60 -26.15 4.41
N GLN A 179 5.48 -25.43 5.11
CA GLN A 179 5.09 -24.25 5.90
C GLN A 179 5.39 -22.92 5.21
N CYS A 180 6.08 -22.94 4.08
CA CYS A 180 6.35 -21.75 3.28
C CYS A 180 6.36 -22.09 1.79
N CYS A 181 6.04 -21.10 0.96
CA CYS A 181 6.49 -21.05 -0.42
C CYS A 181 8.05 -21.05 -0.39
#